data_AF-A0A4T0D2G9-F1
#
_entry.id   AF-A0A4T0D2G9-F1
#
_cell.length_a   1.000
_cell.length_b   1.000
_cell.length_c   1.000
_cell.angle_alpha   90.00
_cell.angle_beta   90.00
_cell.angle_gamma   90.00
#
_symmetry.space_group_name_H-M   'P 1'
#
loop_
_entity.id
_entity.type
_entity.pdbx_description
1 polymer ?
#
loop_
_entity_poly.entity_id
_entity_poly.type
_entity_poly.pdbx_seq_one_letter_code
_entity_poly.pdbx_strand_id
1 'polypeptide(L)'
;MSDNLLSLAGWYLLPNLVTGWAQSAFYAIWIRAGDPKPQPGTQVFVKHRKRINIIVVLAYLLYTIYEADFQLRMAGNFYQDLGVGLGIDERGLQSRFRRLTLLHHPDKVASDSNRSIAEAYYVHLKLCRDILVDPTKRFAYDRLGPEILAWQKSTTIPDYMTAGIRNLFYYYTGTAGVLTIIGFMGYIKQAAFWRFLALASLGVFELHCLMSPEFPRLLTKIVNPVLTLISLHPQFLPFQLLSLLRKLILTLFIAFSQIGPLLDSQSLYQSDR
;
A
#
# COMPACT_ATOMS: atom_id res chain seq x y z
N MET A 1 -1.55 7.89 10.80
CA MET A 1 -0.11 8.08 11.08
C MET A 1 0.46 7.00 12.00
N SER A 2 -0.29 6.48 12.96
CA SER A 2 0.10 5.34 13.82
C SER A 2 0.56 4.10 13.05
N ASP A 3 -0.19 3.72 12.01
CA ASP A 3 0.04 2.44 11.30
C ASP A 3 1.32 2.48 10.47
N ASN A 4 1.67 3.64 9.92
CA ASN A 4 2.92 3.84 9.19
C ASN A 4 4.13 3.80 10.12
N LEU A 5 4.00 4.30 11.36
CA LEU A 5 5.08 4.25 12.35
C LEU A 5 5.29 2.83 12.89
N LEU A 6 4.21 2.08 13.12
CA LEU A 6 4.29 0.66 13.50
C LEU A 6 4.91 -0.18 12.39
N SER A 7 4.54 0.08 11.13
CA SER A 7 5.16 -0.58 9.97
C SER A 7 6.65 -0.25 9.88
N LEU A 8 7.04 1.02 10.02
CA LEU A 8 8.45 1.45 10.02
C LEU A 8 9.24 0.83 11.18
N ALA A 9 8.69 0.79 12.39
CA ALA A 9 9.31 0.13 13.54
C ALA A 9 9.46 -1.38 13.30
N GLY A 10 8.44 -2.00 12.70
CA GLY A 10 8.47 -3.40 12.26
C GLY A 10 9.62 -3.68 11.29
N TRP A 11 9.83 -2.80 10.31
CA TRP A 11 10.92 -2.93 9.36
C TRP A 11 12.32 -2.84 9.99
N TYR A 12 12.54 -2.02 11.02
CA TYR A 12 13.85 -1.93 11.67
C TYR A 12 14.14 -3.04 12.68
N LEU A 13 13.10 -3.54 13.37
CA LEU A 13 13.25 -4.49 14.48
C LEU A 13 13.09 -5.94 14.03
N LEU A 14 12.06 -6.24 13.22
CA LEU A 14 11.68 -7.62 12.90
C LEU A 14 12.77 -8.36 12.12
N PRO A 15 13.41 -7.80 11.06
CA PRO A 15 14.37 -8.57 10.28
C PRO A 15 15.57 -9.02 11.10
N ASN A 16 16.09 -8.17 11.97
CA ASN A 16 17.25 -8.49 12.80
C ASN A 16 16.93 -9.54 13.87
N LEU A 17 15.78 -9.41 14.53
CA LEU A 17 15.30 -10.37 15.52
C LEU A 17 14.98 -11.71 14.85
N VAL A 18 14.15 -11.71 13.80
CA VAL A 18 13.72 -12.92 13.08
C VAL A 18 14.93 -13.64 12.47
N THR A 19 15.92 -12.94 11.92
CA THR A 19 17.15 -13.60 11.45
C THR A 19 17.85 -14.34 12.59
N GLY A 20 17.84 -13.78 13.82
CA GLY A 20 18.34 -14.41 15.06
C GLY A 20 17.73 -15.78 15.29
N TRP A 21 16.41 -15.78 15.38
CA TRP A 21 15.62 -16.95 15.67
C TRP A 21 15.64 -17.96 14.52
N ALA A 22 15.53 -17.49 13.28
CA ALA A 22 15.56 -18.32 12.07
C ALA A 22 16.91 -19.04 11.92
N GLN A 23 18.02 -18.39 12.25
CA GLN A 23 19.34 -19.03 12.22
C GLN A 23 19.48 -20.11 13.29
N SER A 24 19.00 -19.84 14.51
CA SER A 24 18.99 -20.83 15.59
C SER A 24 18.10 -22.03 15.26
N ALA A 25 16.91 -21.78 14.69
CA ALA A 25 16.00 -22.82 14.23
C ALA A 25 16.57 -23.63 13.06
N PHE A 26 17.18 -22.94 12.08
CA PHE A 26 17.84 -23.59 10.95
C PHE A 26 18.94 -24.55 11.42
N TYR A 27 19.81 -24.11 12.34
CA TYR A 27 20.84 -24.97 12.91
C TYR A 27 20.29 -26.07 13.81
N ALA A 28 19.17 -25.85 14.51
CA ALA A 28 18.53 -26.89 15.32
C ALA A 28 17.91 -28.00 14.45
N ILE A 29 17.42 -27.66 13.25
CA ILE A 29 16.75 -28.61 12.34
C ILE A 29 17.76 -29.33 11.44
N TRP A 30 18.77 -28.63 10.92
CA TRP A 30 19.66 -29.17 9.89
C TRP A 30 20.98 -29.74 10.39
N ILE A 31 21.47 -29.34 11.57
CA ILE A 31 22.71 -29.89 12.12
C ILE A 31 22.35 -31.15 12.92
N ARG A 32 22.90 -32.30 12.51
CA ARG A 32 22.74 -33.57 13.24
C ARG A 32 23.30 -33.42 14.65
N ALA A 33 22.63 -34.03 15.63
CA ALA A 33 23.08 -34.07 17.02
C ALA A 33 24.49 -34.71 17.09
N GLY A 34 25.52 -33.89 17.29
CA GLY A 34 26.93 -34.31 17.37
C GLY A 34 27.90 -33.43 16.58
N ASP A 35 27.45 -32.74 15.53
CA ASP A 35 28.33 -31.84 14.75
C ASP A 35 28.49 -30.47 15.45
N PRO A 36 29.70 -29.87 15.42
CA PRO A 36 29.92 -28.58 16.05
C PRO A 36 29.12 -27.49 15.33
N LYS A 37 28.22 -26.84 16.07
CA LYS A 37 27.51 -25.67 15.55
C LYS A 37 28.54 -24.59 15.18
N PRO A 38 28.41 -23.95 14.00
CA PRO A 38 29.34 -22.90 13.60
C PRO A 38 29.28 -21.76 14.62
N GLN A 39 30.44 -21.42 15.19
CA GLN A 39 30.52 -20.45 16.29
C GLN A 39 30.28 -19.02 15.78
N PRO A 40 29.70 -18.14 16.62
CA PRO A 40 29.59 -16.71 16.31
C PRO A 40 30.98 -16.14 15.98
N GLY A 41 31.16 -15.61 14.77
CA GLY A 41 32.44 -15.05 14.30
C GLY A 41 33.15 -15.89 13.22
N THR A 42 32.79 -17.16 13.01
CA THR A 42 33.34 -17.94 11.89
C THR A 42 32.79 -17.43 10.55
N GLN A 43 33.59 -17.45 9.47
CA GLN A 43 33.16 -17.00 8.12
C GLN A 43 31.90 -17.72 7.62
N VAL A 44 31.70 -18.99 8.01
CA VAL A 44 30.52 -19.80 7.67
C VAL A 44 29.27 -19.26 8.37
N PHE A 45 29.36 -18.91 9.65
CA PHE A 45 28.25 -18.33 10.41
C PHE A 45 27.78 -17.01 9.81
N VAL A 46 28.72 -16.16 9.39
CA VAL A 46 28.42 -14.87 8.74
C VAL A 46 27.75 -15.08 7.38
N LYS A 47 28.20 -16.05 6.57
CA LYS A 47 27.56 -16.38 5.28
C LYS A 47 26.12 -16.88 5.44
N HIS A 48 25.86 -17.75 6.41
CA HIS A 48 24.50 -18.23 6.70
C HIS A 48 23.60 -17.11 7.20
N ARG A 49 24.11 -16.26 8.12
CA ARG A 49 23.40 -15.08 8.62
C ARG A 49 22.93 -14.18 7.48
N LYS A 50 23.81 -13.90 6.51
CA LYS A 50 23.50 -13.06 5.35
C LYS A 50 22.39 -13.65 4.48
N ARG A 51 22.51 -14.92 4.09
CA ARG A 51 21.50 -15.60 3.25
C ARG A 51 20.14 -15.64 3.94
N ILE A 52 20.12 -15.97 5.22
CA ILE A 52 18.88 -16.01 6.01
C ILE A 52 18.28 -14.61 6.11
N ASN A 53 19.08 -13.58 6.37
CA ASN A 53 18.59 -12.21 6.43
C ASN A 53 17.97 -11.75 5.10
N ILE A 54 18.63 -12.02 3.96
CA ILE A 54 18.10 -11.70 2.64
C ILE A 54 16.76 -12.41 2.40
N ILE A 55 16.65 -13.70 2.73
CA ILE A 55 15.40 -14.46 2.59
C ILE A 55 14.31 -13.89 3.48
N VAL A 56 14.62 -13.55 4.73
CA VAL A 56 13.66 -12.94 5.68
C VAL A 56 13.18 -11.59 5.18
N VAL A 57 14.08 -10.73 4.69
CA VAL A 57 13.74 -9.42 4.12
C VAL A 57 12.87 -9.57 2.87
N LEU A 58 13.19 -10.52 1.98
CA LEU A 58 12.38 -10.79 0.78
C LEU A 58 10.99 -11.33 1.15
N ALA A 59 10.91 -12.26 2.10
CA ALA A 59 9.64 -12.79 2.59
C ALA A 59 8.80 -11.69 3.25
N TYR A 60 9.43 -10.80 4.02
CA TYR A 60 8.75 -9.67 4.64
C TYR A 60 8.31 -8.63 3.61
N LEU A 61 9.12 -8.36 2.58
CA LEU A 61 8.72 -7.51 1.45
C LEU A 61 7.46 -8.06 0.78
N LEU A 62 7.42 -9.36 0.48
CA LEU A 62 6.24 -10.01 -0.09
C LEU A 62 5.03 -9.92 0.84
N TYR A 63 5.22 -10.13 2.14
CA TYR A 63 4.17 -9.96 3.15
C TYR A 63 3.63 -8.53 3.15
N THR A 64 4.48 -7.51 3.12
CA THR A 64 4.02 -6.11 3.13
C THR A 64 3.29 -5.71 1.85
N ILE A 65 3.68 -6.26 0.70
CA ILE A 65 2.93 -6.08 -0.55
C ILE A 65 1.56 -6.74 -0.45
N TYR A 66 1.50 -7.97 0.06
CA TYR A 66 0.24 -8.67 0.30
C TYR A 66 -0.66 -7.93 1.29
N GLU A 67 -0.10 -7.45 2.40
CA GLU A 67 -0.80 -6.68 3.42
C GLU A 67 -1.33 -5.37 2.83
N ALA A 68 -0.53 -4.66 2.03
CA ALA A 68 -0.95 -3.44 1.36
C ALA A 68 -2.14 -3.68 0.42
N ASP A 69 -2.10 -4.75 -0.36
CA ASP A 69 -3.18 -5.18 -1.25
C ASP A 69 -4.44 -5.62 -0.46
N PHE A 70 -4.25 -6.39 0.62
CA PHE A 70 -5.34 -6.82 1.50
C PHE A 70 -6.04 -5.64 2.17
N GLN A 71 -5.27 -4.69 2.72
CA GLN A 71 -5.81 -3.46 3.31
C GLN A 71 -6.62 -2.65 2.29
N LEU A 72 -6.17 -2.60 1.04
CA LEU A 72 -6.86 -1.89 -0.03
C LEU A 72 -8.17 -2.55 -0.43
N ARG A 73 -8.21 -3.89 -0.40
CA ARG A 73 -9.45 -4.67 -0.58
C ARG A 73 -10.42 -4.49 0.57
N MET A 74 -9.93 -4.50 1.81
CA MET A 74 -10.76 -4.30 3.01
C MET A 74 -11.31 -2.88 3.10
N ALA A 75 -10.56 -1.88 2.65
CA ALA A 75 -11.05 -0.50 2.56
C ALA A 75 -12.21 -0.36 1.55
N GLY A 76 -12.34 -1.30 0.62
CA GLY A 76 -13.41 -1.34 -0.37
C GLY A 76 -13.37 -0.19 -1.37
N ASN A 77 -14.41 -0.14 -2.19
CA ASN A 77 -14.73 1.03 -3.00
C ASN A 77 -16.24 1.12 -3.22
N PHE A 78 -16.74 2.30 -3.56
CA PHE A 78 -18.18 2.55 -3.68
C PHE A 78 -18.83 1.71 -4.78
N TYR A 79 -18.06 1.34 -5.81
CA TYR A 79 -18.53 0.47 -6.88
C TYR A 79 -18.76 -0.97 -6.38
N GLN A 80 -17.84 -1.51 -5.59
CA GLN A 80 -17.92 -2.83 -4.97
C GLN A 80 -19.01 -2.87 -3.90
N ASP A 81 -19.10 -1.82 -3.07
CA ASP A 81 -20.12 -1.71 -2.02
C ASP A 81 -21.54 -1.74 -2.61
N LEU A 82 -21.73 -1.15 -3.79
CA LEU A 82 -22.99 -1.18 -4.54
C LEU A 82 -23.12 -2.39 -5.49
N GLY A 83 -22.07 -3.20 -5.65
CA GLY A 83 -22.04 -4.33 -6.56
C GLY A 83 -22.18 -3.94 -8.05
N VAL A 84 -21.59 -2.82 -8.45
CA VAL A 84 -21.66 -2.25 -9.80
C VAL A 84 -20.27 -2.16 -10.47
N GLY A 85 -20.23 -2.23 -11.80
CA GLY A 85 -19.00 -2.04 -12.57
C GLY A 85 -18.64 -0.56 -12.74
N LEU A 86 -17.36 -0.27 -13.05
CA LEU A 86 -16.85 1.09 -13.23
C LEU A 86 -17.55 1.87 -14.36
N GLY A 87 -18.08 1.18 -15.37
CA GLY A 87 -18.76 1.76 -16.53
C GLY A 87 -20.29 1.85 -16.40
N ILE A 88 -20.86 1.75 -15.19
CA ILE A 88 -22.32 1.73 -15.03
C ILE A 88 -22.95 3.10 -15.35
N ASP A 89 -24.09 3.06 -16.03
CA ASP A 89 -24.97 4.19 -16.28
C ASP A 89 -25.80 4.57 -15.05
N GLU A 90 -26.25 5.82 -14.96
CA GLU A 90 -26.99 6.35 -13.81
C GLU A 90 -28.27 5.54 -13.53
N ARG A 91 -28.99 5.14 -14.58
CA ARG A 91 -30.21 4.31 -14.44
C ARG A 91 -29.90 2.95 -13.82
N GLY A 92 -28.80 2.33 -14.25
CA GLY A 92 -28.33 1.05 -13.71
C GLY A 92 -27.93 1.16 -12.24
N LEU A 93 -27.24 2.25 -11.89
CA LEU A 93 -26.85 2.55 -10.52
C LEU A 93 -28.08 2.72 -9.60
N GLN A 94 -29.06 3.52 -10.02
CA GLN A 94 -30.29 3.72 -9.26
C GLN A 94 -31.09 2.42 -9.07
N SER A 95 -31.18 1.60 -10.12
CA SER A 95 -31.86 0.29 -10.05
C SER A 95 -31.19 -0.64 -9.03
N ARG A 96 -29.85 -0.72 -9.04
CA ARG A 96 -29.08 -1.52 -8.09
C ARG A 96 -29.24 -1.02 -6.66
N PHE A 97 -29.19 0.29 -6.46
CA PHE A 97 -29.42 0.92 -5.15
C PHE A 97 -30.81 0.61 -4.59
N ARG A 98 -31.86 0.65 -5.43
CA ARG A 98 -33.22 0.27 -5.01
C ARG A 98 -33.28 -1.18 -4.53
N ARG A 99 -32.62 -2.10 -5.24
CA ARG A 99 -32.55 -3.52 -4.85
C ARG A 99 -31.80 -3.72 -3.53
N LEU A 100 -30.68 -3.04 -3.33
CA LEU A 100 -29.91 -3.12 -2.07
C LEU A 100 -30.67 -2.52 -0.89
N THR A 101 -31.32 -1.39 -1.12
CA THR A 101 -32.20 -0.74 -0.15
C THR A 101 -33.30 -1.69 0.33
N LEU A 102 -33.96 -2.42 -0.58
CA LEU A 102 -34.97 -3.43 -0.22
C LEU A 102 -34.43 -4.59 0.62
N LEU A 103 -33.16 -4.94 0.49
CA LEU A 103 -32.51 -6.02 1.24
C LEU A 103 -32.03 -5.55 2.62
N HIS A 104 -31.49 -4.34 2.69
CA HIS A 104 -30.82 -3.81 3.89
C HIS A 104 -31.63 -2.74 4.63
N HIS A 105 -32.93 -2.61 4.36
CA HIS A 105 -33.78 -1.70 5.12
C HIS A 105 -33.76 -2.04 6.62
N PRO A 106 -33.55 -1.05 7.50
CA PRO A 106 -33.44 -1.27 8.95
C PRO A 106 -34.72 -1.86 9.56
N ASP A 107 -35.86 -1.64 8.90
CA ASP A 107 -37.18 -2.16 9.31
C ASP A 107 -37.29 -3.70 9.19
N LYS A 108 -36.40 -4.34 8.43
CA LYS A 108 -36.38 -5.81 8.28
C LYS A 108 -35.49 -6.51 9.30
N VAL A 109 -34.77 -5.77 10.14
CA VAL A 109 -33.80 -6.32 11.09
C VAL A 109 -34.46 -6.45 12.46
N ALA A 110 -34.82 -7.68 12.83
CA ALA A 110 -35.60 -7.98 14.03
C ALA A 110 -34.83 -7.85 15.37
N SER A 111 -33.50 -7.74 15.35
CA SER A 111 -32.67 -7.62 16.56
C SER A 111 -32.12 -6.19 16.73
N ASP A 112 -32.31 -5.63 17.92
CA ASP A 112 -31.87 -4.28 18.28
C ASP A 112 -30.35 -4.09 18.17
N SER A 113 -29.57 -5.14 18.43
CA SER A 113 -28.10 -5.13 18.26
C SER A 113 -27.65 -5.01 16.81
N ASN A 114 -28.45 -5.52 15.87
CA ASN A 114 -28.11 -5.55 14.44
C ASN A 114 -28.71 -4.35 13.70
N ARG A 115 -29.65 -3.64 14.34
CA ARG A 115 -30.33 -2.48 13.76
C ARG A 115 -29.37 -1.32 13.54
N SER A 116 -28.54 -0.99 14.53
CA SER A 116 -27.55 0.09 14.42
C SER A 116 -26.51 -0.17 13.32
N ILE A 117 -26.07 -1.43 13.18
CA ILE A 117 -25.15 -1.87 12.12
C ILE A 117 -25.82 -1.74 10.74
N ALA A 118 -27.09 -2.16 10.63
CA ALA A 118 -27.85 -2.04 9.39
C ALA A 118 -28.12 -0.58 9.00
N GLU A 119 -28.41 0.29 9.97
CA GLU A 119 -28.58 1.73 9.77
C GLU A 119 -27.28 2.38 9.28
N ALA A 120 -26.16 2.08 9.91
CA ALA A 120 -24.85 2.58 9.49
C ALA A 120 -24.49 2.12 8.07
N TYR A 121 -24.74 0.84 7.76
CA TYR A 121 -24.51 0.30 6.42
C TYR A 121 -25.43 0.94 5.37
N TYR A 122 -26.69 1.19 5.71
CA TYR A 122 -27.64 1.87 4.82
C TYR A 122 -27.21 3.32 4.53
N VAL A 123 -26.76 4.06 5.54
CA VAL A 123 -26.20 5.41 5.37
C VAL A 123 -24.97 5.38 4.48
N HIS A 124 -24.09 4.39 4.64
CA HIS A 124 -22.93 4.18 3.77
C HIS A 124 -23.34 3.94 2.31
N LEU A 125 -24.27 3.02 2.05
CA LEU A 125 -24.78 2.76 0.70
C LEU A 125 -25.40 4.01 0.05
N LYS A 126 -26.12 4.83 0.84
CA LYS A 126 -26.68 6.09 0.37
C LYS A 126 -25.58 7.06 -0.03
N LEU A 127 -24.54 7.21 0.80
CA LEU A 127 -23.36 8.03 0.51
C LEU A 127 -22.65 7.57 -0.78
N CYS A 128 -22.45 6.26 -0.96
CA CYS A 128 -21.85 5.71 -2.18
C CYS A 128 -22.66 6.13 -3.42
N ARG A 129 -23.98 5.97 -3.36
CA ARG A 129 -24.88 6.33 -4.46
C ARG A 129 -24.83 7.84 -4.75
N ASP A 130 -24.92 8.68 -3.73
CA ASP A 130 -24.95 10.14 -3.89
C ASP A 130 -23.66 10.68 -4.55
N ILE A 131 -22.53 10.01 -4.34
CA ILE A 131 -21.24 10.36 -4.96
C ILE A 131 -21.15 9.86 -6.39
N LEU A 132 -21.61 8.64 -6.66
CA LEU A 132 -21.52 8.05 -8.00
C LEU A 132 -22.56 8.59 -8.98
N VAL A 133 -23.68 9.15 -8.50
CA VAL A 133 -24.71 9.79 -9.34
C VAL A 133 -24.22 11.14 -9.89
N ASP A 134 -23.52 11.92 -9.08
CA ASP A 134 -22.99 13.22 -9.50
C ASP A 134 -21.71 13.04 -10.33
N PRO A 135 -21.67 13.43 -11.62
CA PRO A 135 -20.51 13.24 -12.47
C PRO A 135 -19.26 13.96 -11.94
N THR A 136 -19.42 15.10 -11.25
CA THR A 136 -18.32 15.86 -10.68
C THR A 136 -17.69 15.11 -9.50
N LYS A 137 -18.53 14.59 -8.59
CA LYS A 137 -18.07 13.83 -7.43
C LYS A 137 -17.53 12.46 -7.83
N ARG A 138 -18.15 11.81 -8.82
CA ARG A 138 -17.64 10.56 -9.40
C ARG A 138 -16.24 10.74 -9.99
N PHE A 139 -16.04 11.81 -10.78
CA PHE A 139 -14.73 12.14 -11.35
C PHE A 139 -13.66 12.36 -10.27
N ALA A 140 -14.01 13.08 -9.21
CA ALA A 140 -13.13 13.34 -8.08
C ALA A 140 -12.84 12.05 -7.29
N TYR A 141 -13.86 11.24 -7.02
CA TYR A 141 -13.75 9.97 -6.30
C TYR A 141 -12.85 8.98 -7.01
N ASP A 142 -12.99 8.83 -8.32
CA ASP A 142 -12.18 7.87 -9.08
C ASP A 142 -10.67 8.16 -8.96
N ARG A 143 -10.29 9.43 -8.75
CA ARG A 143 -8.89 9.89 -8.67
C ARG A 143 -8.35 9.99 -7.25
N LEU A 144 -9.15 10.53 -6.35
CA LEU A 144 -8.74 10.92 -5.00
C LEU A 144 -9.25 9.93 -3.94
N GLY A 145 -10.15 9.03 -4.33
CA GLY A 145 -10.75 8.05 -3.45
C GLY A 145 -11.62 8.69 -2.36
N PRO A 146 -11.69 8.08 -1.16
CA PRO A 146 -12.56 8.55 -0.09
C PRO A 146 -12.13 9.89 0.55
N GLU A 147 -10.94 10.42 0.21
CA GLU A 147 -10.47 11.73 0.72
C GLU A 147 -11.41 12.88 0.36
N ILE A 148 -12.18 12.74 -0.74
CA ILE A 148 -13.15 13.76 -1.17
C ILE A 148 -14.24 14.02 -0.12
N LEU A 149 -14.52 13.05 0.75
CA LEU A 149 -15.53 13.18 1.81
C LEU A 149 -15.15 14.23 2.84
N ALA A 150 -13.84 14.45 3.04
CA ALA A 150 -13.33 15.47 3.96
C ALA A 150 -13.47 16.89 3.38
N TRP A 151 -13.69 17.04 2.07
CA TRP A 151 -13.70 18.33 1.38
C TRP A 151 -15.12 18.78 1.05
N GLN A 152 -15.93 18.98 2.09
CA GLN A 152 -17.33 19.40 1.97
C GLN A 152 -17.52 20.77 1.27
N LYS A 153 -16.49 21.63 1.26
CA LYS A 153 -16.52 22.95 0.62
C LYS A 153 -16.32 22.90 -0.90
N SER A 154 -15.75 21.82 -1.43
CA SER A 154 -15.49 21.67 -2.85
C SER A 154 -16.78 21.28 -3.56
N THR A 155 -17.17 22.03 -4.60
CA THR A 155 -18.39 21.74 -5.37
C THR A 155 -18.09 21.47 -6.83
N THR A 156 -17.04 22.11 -7.37
CA THR A 156 -16.63 21.95 -8.76
C THR A 156 -15.39 21.06 -8.89
N ILE A 157 -15.18 20.49 -10.08
CA ILE A 157 -13.98 19.68 -10.40
C ILE A 157 -12.67 20.40 -10.01
N PRO A 158 -12.41 21.67 -10.41
CA PRO A 158 -11.16 22.35 -10.04
C PRO A 158 -11.00 22.53 -8.53
N ASP A 159 -12.08 22.71 -7.77
CA ASP A 159 -11.99 22.81 -6.30
C ASP A 159 -11.53 21.49 -5.67
N TYR A 160 -11.99 20.36 -6.19
CA TYR A 160 -11.52 19.04 -5.77
C TYR A 160 -10.08 18.79 -6.19
N MET A 161 -9.70 19.17 -7.42
CA MET A 161 -8.34 18.97 -7.92
C MET A 161 -7.32 19.82 -7.16
N THR A 162 -7.63 21.09 -6.89
CA THR A 162 -6.74 21.97 -6.11
C THR A 162 -6.58 21.48 -4.67
N ALA A 163 -7.65 20.98 -4.05
CA ALA A 163 -7.56 20.35 -2.74
C ALA A 163 -6.68 19.08 -2.76
N GLY A 164 -6.84 18.23 -3.77
CA GLY A 164 -6.02 17.04 -3.98
C GLY A 164 -4.54 17.35 -4.20
N ILE A 165 -4.24 18.32 -5.07
CA ILE A 165 -2.86 18.78 -5.34
C ILE A 165 -2.23 19.36 -4.07
N ARG A 166 -2.99 20.10 -3.26
CA ARG A 166 -2.51 20.62 -1.98
C ARG A 166 -2.18 19.49 -1.00
N ASN A 167 -3.05 18.48 -0.88
CA ASN A 167 -2.78 17.32 -0.03
C ASN A 167 -1.53 16.55 -0.52
N LEU A 168 -1.42 16.35 -1.83
CA LEU A 168 -0.26 15.76 -2.48
C LEU A 168 1.01 16.54 -2.14
N PHE A 169 0.99 17.86 -2.29
CA PHE A 169 2.12 18.72 -2.00
C PHE A 169 2.60 18.56 -0.55
N TYR A 170 1.69 18.56 0.42
CA TYR A 170 2.05 18.35 1.83
C TYR A 170 2.63 16.96 2.08
N TYR A 171 2.06 15.92 1.47
CA TYR A 171 2.56 14.56 1.60
C TYR A 171 3.99 14.41 1.06
N TYR A 172 4.26 14.90 -0.16
CA TYR A 172 5.59 14.77 -0.78
C TYR A 172 6.62 15.69 -0.13
N THR A 173 6.24 16.92 0.22
CA THR A 173 7.13 17.85 0.94
C THR A 173 7.47 17.31 2.32
N GLY A 174 6.49 16.78 3.05
CA GLY A 174 6.71 16.12 4.34
C GLY A 174 7.62 14.91 4.22
N THR A 175 7.39 14.04 3.23
CA THR A 175 8.24 12.86 2.97
C THR A 175 9.66 13.26 2.60
N ALA A 176 9.85 14.24 1.72
CA ALA A 176 11.16 14.78 1.37
C ALA A 176 11.89 15.38 2.59
N GLY A 177 11.16 16.11 3.45
CA GLY A 177 11.68 16.64 4.70
C GLY A 177 12.18 15.55 5.64
N VAL A 178 11.39 14.50 5.86
CA VAL A 178 11.80 13.34 6.67
C VAL A 178 13.04 12.66 6.10
N LEU A 179 13.08 12.43 4.79
CA LEU A 179 14.26 11.84 4.12
C LEU A 179 15.51 12.71 4.29
N THR A 180 15.35 14.03 4.23
CA THR A 180 16.46 14.98 4.43
C THR A 180 16.98 14.94 5.86
N ILE A 181 16.10 14.91 6.86
CA ILE A 181 16.45 14.81 8.28
C ILE A 181 17.21 13.50 8.55
N ILE A 182 16.69 12.37 8.07
CA ILE A 182 17.32 11.06 8.24
C ILE A 182 18.69 11.00 7.52
N GLY A 183 18.80 11.62 6.35
CA GLY A 183 20.05 11.76 5.61
C GLY A 183 21.10 12.57 6.39
N PHE A 184 20.68 13.68 7.00
CA PHE A 184 21.55 14.53 7.84
C PHE A 184 22.04 13.79 9.09
N MET A 185 21.19 12.98 9.72
CA MET A 185 21.55 12.12 10.86
C MET A 185 22.52 10.98 10.50
N GLY A 186 22.85 10.81 9.21
CA GLY A 186 23.90 9.89 8.76
C GLY A 186 23.51 8.41 8.71
N TYR A 187 22.28 8.05 9.08
CA TYR A 187 21.80 6.67 9.06
C TYR A 187 21.71 6.07 7.65
N ILE A 188 21.48 6.90 6.62
CA ILE A 188 21.17 6.39 5.28
C ILE A 188 21.80 7.20 4.14
N LYS A 189 23.12 7.42 4.20
CA LYS A 189 23.87 8.16 3.15
C LYS A 189 23.87 7.44 1.78
N GLN A 190 23.82 6.11 1.78
CA GLN A 190 23.80 5.31 0.56
C GLN A 190 22.47 5.46 -0.19
N ALA A 191 22.54 5.65 -1.51
CA ALA A 191 21.40 5.77 -2.42
C ALA A 191 20.43 6.93 -2.11
N ALA A 192 20.88 8.00 -1.44
CA ALA A 192 20.05 9.19 -1.19
C ALA A 192 19.47 9.78 -2.49
N PHE A 193 20.30 9.92 -3.53
CA PHE A 193 19.88 10.38 -4.86
C PHE A 193 18.72 9.55 -5.41
N TRP A 194 18.81 8.22 -5.37
CA TRP A 194 17.79 7.32 -5.91
C TRP A 194 16.45 7.43 -5.16
N ARG A 195 16.48 7.69 -3.85
CA ARG A 195 15.25 7.90 -3.07
C ARG A 195 14.55 9.19 -3.48
N PHE A 196 15.30 10.29 -3.63
CA PHE A 196 14.72 11.55 -4.09
C PHE A 196 14.23 11.46 -5.54
N LEU A 197 14.98 10.78 -6.41
CA LEU A 197 14.57 10.54 -7.80
C LEU A 197 13.28 9.74 -7.87
N ALA A 198 13.15 8.66 -7.08
CA ALA A 198 11.94 7.86 -7.06
C ALA A 198 10.75 8.59 -6.43
N LEU A 199 10.99 9.41 -5.40
CA LEU A 199 9.96 10.27 -4.82
C LEU A 199 9.48 11.31 -5.85
N ALA A 200 10.41 11.94 -6.57
CA ALA A 200 10.08 12.91 -7.62
C ALA A 200 9.34 12.25 -8.80
N SER A 201 9.82 11.10 -9.27
CA SER A 201 9.19 10.38 -10.39
C SER A 201 7.78 9.90 -10.02
N LEU A 202 7.59 9.40 -8.81
CA LEU A 202 6.27 9.02 -8.29
C LEU A 202 5.35 10.24 -8.16
N GLY A 203 5.86 11.35 -7.63
CA GLY A 203 5.08 12.59 -7.48
C GLY A 203 4.63 13.15 -8.83
N VAL A 204 5.50 13.14 -9.84
CA VAL A 204 5.14 13.54 -11.21
C VAL A 204 4.11 12.59 -11.82
N PHE A 205 4.31 11.27 -11.65
CA PHE A 205 3.35 10.27 -12.14
C PHE A 205 1.97 10.43 -11.49
N GLU A 206 1.93 10.71 -10.19
CA GLU A 206 0.71 10.90 -9.44
C GLU A 206 -0.01 12.20 -9.83
N LEU A 207 0.73 13.30 -9.95
CA LEU A 207 0.20 14.57 -10.46
C LEU A 207 -0.39 14.39 -11.87
N HIS A 208 0.33 13.67 -12.74
CA HIS A 208 -0.15 13.34 -14.08
C HIS A 208 -1.46 12.54 -14.02
N CYS A 209 -1.57 11.55 -13.14
CA CYS A 209 -2.81 10.76 -12.97
C CYS A 209 -3.99 11.61 -12.47
N LEU A 210 -3.75 12.58 -11.58
CA LEU A 210 -4.78 13.48 -11.08
C LEU A 210 -5.28 14.45 -12.16
N MET A 211 -4.36 15.01 -12.95
CA MET A 211 -4.67 16.00 -13.98
C MET A 211 -5.20 15.37 -15.28
N SER A 212 -4.93 14.08 -15.51
CA SER A 212 -5.38 13.39 -16.72
C SER A 212 -6.90 13.16 -16.70
N PRO A 213 -7.61 13.40 -17.82
CA PRO A 213 -9.03 13.12 -17.94
C PRO A 213 -9.33 11.62 -18.04
N GLU A 214 -8.37 10.81 -18.49
CA GLU A 214 -8.51 9.37 -18.66
C GLU A 214 -7.87 8.57 -17.51
N PHE A 215 -8.31 7.32 -17.33
CA PHE A 215 -7.66 6.39 -16.43
C PHE A 215 -6.23 6.07 -16.90
N PRO A 216 -5.27 5.88 -15.96
CA PRO A 216 -3.88 5.67 -16.31
C PRO A 216 -3.72 4.42 -17.19
N ARG A 217 -2.96 4.56 -18.29
CA ARG A 217 -2.71 3.47 -19.25
C ARG A 217 -2.15 2.21 -18.61
N LEU A 218 -1.35 2.38 -17.55
CA LEU A 218 -0.80 1.28 -16.76
C LEU A 218 -1.91 0.48 -16.06
N LEU A 219 -2.92 1.15 -15.53
CA LEU A 219 -4.08 0.51 -14.90
C LEU A 219 -4.91 -0.26 -15.93
N THR A 220 -5.24 0.40 -17.05
CA THR A 220 -6.17 -0.15 -18.04
C THR A 220 -5.57 -1.26 -18.90
N LYS A 221 -4.29 -1.16 -19.27
CA LYS A 221 -3.65 -2.12 -20.19
C LYS A 221 -2.87 -3.24 -19.51
N ILE A 222 -2.45 -3.06 -18.26
CA ILE A 222 -1.55 -4.01 -17.59
C ILE A 222 -2.22 -4.55 -16.32
N VAL A 223 -2.52 -3.67 -15.37
CA VAL A 223 -2.94 -4.09 -14.02
C VAL A 223 -4.31 -4.76 -14.05
N ASN A 224 -5.34 -4.08 -14.57
CA ASN A 224 -6.68 -4.63 -14.63
C ASN A 224 -6.80 -5.94 -15.43
N PRO A 225 -6.24 -6.08 -16.65
CA PRO A 225 -6.37 -7.34 -17.40
C PRO A 225 -5.63 -8.51 -16.75
N VAL A 226 -4.44 -8.27 -16.15
CA VAL A 226 -3.70 -9.31 -15.42
C VAL A 226 -4.51 -9.77 -14.20
N LEU A 227 -5.11 -8.84 -13.47
CA LEU A 227 -5.89 -9.15 -12.28
C LEU A 227 -7.20 -9.88 -12.60
N THR A 228 -7.90 -9.48 -13.68
CA THR A 228 -9.11 -10.17 -14.11
C THR A 228 -8.81 -11.57 -14.63
N LEU A 229 -7.65 -11.78 -15.25
CA LEU A 229 -7.24 -13.11 -15.74
C LEU A 229 -6.97 -14.08 -14.59
N ILE A 230 -6.41 -13.58 -13.49
CA ILE A 230 -6.11 -14.38 -12.31
C ILE A 230 -7.37 -14.56 -11.41
N SER A 231 -8.49 -13.90 -11.72
CA SER A 231 -9.78 -13.94 -10.98
C SER A 231 -9.68 -13.64 -9.48
N LEU A 232 -8.54 -13.15 -9.00
CA LEU A 232 -8.30 -12.89 -7.59
C LEU A 232 -8.88 -11.53 -7.14
N HIS A 233 -9.12 -10.60 -8.07
CA HIS A 233 -9.40 -9.20 -7.71
C HIS A 233 -10.46 -8.52 -8.58
N PRO A 234 -11.32 -7.68 -7.97
CA PRO A 234 -12.13 -6.69 -8.67
C PRO A 234 -11.26 -5.57 -9.28
N GLN A 235 -11.80 -4.82 -10.24
CA GLN A 235 -11.08 -3.75 -10.94
C GLN A 235 -10.59 -2.67 -9.97
N PHE A 236 -9.30 -2.35 -10.03
CA PHE A 236 -8.73 -1.28 -9.21
C PHE A 236 -9.09 0.09 -9.77
N LEU A 237 -9.28 1.05 -8.86
CA LEU A 237 -9.38 2.47 -9.21
C LEU A 237 -8.00 3.13 -9.27
N PRO A 238 -7.88 4.29 -9.95
CA PRO A 238 -6.65 5.08 -9.98
C PRO A 238 -6.05 5.35 -8.59
N PHE A 239 -6.85 5.77 -7.61
CA PHE A 239 -6.37 6.06 -6.25
C PHE A 239 -5.81 4.81 -5.54
N GLN A 240 -6.39 3.64 -5.83
CA GLN A 240 -5.96 2.36 -5.25
C GLN A 240 -4.58 1.99 -5.78
N LEU A 241 -4.37 2.09 -7.10
CA LEU A 241 -3.06 1.89 -7.72
C LEU A 241 -2.00 2.85 -7.16
N LEU A 242 -2.33 4.14 -7.03
CA LEU A 242 -1.41 5.14 -6.48
C LEU A 242 -1.02 4.82 -5.04
N SER A 243 -1.99 4.42 -4.21
CA SER A 243 -1.75 4.02 -2.82
C SER A 243 -0.83 2.80 -2.73
N LEU A 244 -1.04 1.79 -3.58
CA LEU A 244 -0.19 0.61 -3.66
C LEU A 244 1.23 0.99 -4.11
N LEU A 245 1.34 1.83 -5.14
CA LEU A 245 2.63 2.25 -5.69
C LEU A 245 3.46 3.03 -4.67
N ARG A 246 2.84 3.95 -3.91
CA ARG A 246 3.50 4.66 -2.79
C ARG A 246 4.05 3.68 -1.75
N LYS A 247 3.25 2.68 -1.33
CA LYS A 247 3.68 1.65 -0.37
C LYS A 247 4.79 0.75 -0.92
N LEU A 248 4.68 0.33 -2.18
CA LEU A 248 5.67 -0.53 -2.84
C LEU A 248 7.03 0.17 -2.93
N ILE A 249 7.06 1.41 -3.42
CA ILE A 249 8.30 2.17 -3.55
C ILE A 249 8.97 2.32 -2.18
N LEU A 250 8.22 2.72 -1.16
CA LEU A 250 8.76 2.90 0.19
C LEU A 250 9.32 1.59 0.77
N THR A 251 8.58 0.49 0.70
CA THR A 251 9.01 -0.82 1.21
C THR A 251 10.20 -1.38 0.45
N LEU A 252 10.25 -1.21 -0.87
CA LEU A 252 11.37 -1.65 -1.70
C LEU A 252 12.66 -0.88 -1.37
N PHE A 253 12.58 0.42 -1.09
CA PHE A 253 13.74 1.19 -0.66
C PHE A 253 14.22 0.81 0.74
N ILE A 254 13.31 0.48 1.66
CA ILE A 254 13.69 -0.02 2.99
C ILE A 254 14.39 -1.37 2.85
N ALA A 255 13.84 -2.30 2.07
CA ALA A 255 14.45 -3.60 1.81
C ALA A 255 15.84 -3.45 1.17
N PHE A 256 15.99 -2.58 0.18
CA PHE A 256 17.28 -2.30 -0.45
C PHE A 256 18.29 -1.71 0.54
N SER A 257 17.85 -0.83 1.45
CA SER A 257 18.69 -0.25 2.49
C SER A 257 19.21 -1.28 3.50
N GLN A 258 18.47 -2.37 3.73
CA GLN A 258 18.90 -3.45 4.63
C GLN A 258 19.85 -4.43 3.96
N ILE A 259 19.64 -4.68 2.66
CA ILE A 259 20.46 -5.61 1.88
C ILE A 259 21.79 -4.98 1.45
N GLY A 260 21.80 -3.67 1.15
CA GLY A 260 22.99 -2.95 0.65
C GLY A 260 24.26 -3.16 1.49
N PRO A 261 24.25 -2.91 2.81
CA PRO A 261 25.42 -3.12 3.67
C PRO A 261 25.92 -4.58 3.72
N LEU A 262 25.03 -5.55 3.50
CA LEU A 262 25.40 -6.97 3.51
C LEU A 262 26.20 -7.38 2.27
N LEU A 263 26.02 -6.65 1.16
CA LEU A 263 26.74 -6.84 -0.11
C LEU A 263 28.11 -6.15 -0.10
N ASP A 264 28.22 -4.92 0.38
CA ASP A 264 29.50 -4.18 0.44
C ASP A 264 30.52 -4.83 1.38
N SER A 265 30.08 -5.46 2.47
CA SER A 265 31.00 -6.21 3.36
C SER A 265 31.63 -7.45 2.72
N GLN A 266 31.21 -7.83 1.51
CA GLN A 266 31.75 -8.97 0.76
C GLN A 266 32.96 -8.59 -0.09
N SER A 267 33.04 -7.34 -0.58
CA SER A 267 34.18 -6.86 -1.38
C SER A 267 35.44 -6.69 -0.53
N LEU A 268 35.30 -6.16 0.69
CA LEU A 268 36.43 -5.99 1.63
C LEU A 268 37.05 -7.32 2.08
N TYR A 269 36.25 -8.39 2.22
CA TYR A 269 36.77 -9.71 2.60
C TYR A 269 37.41 -10.47 1.43
N GLN A 270 37.14 -10.06 0.19
CA GLN A 270 37.75 -10.66 -1.01
C GLN A 270 39.01 -9.92 -1.44
N SER A 271 39.22 -8.65 -1.06
CA SER A 271 40.45 -7.91 -1.35
C SER A 271 41.62 -8.26 -0.42
N ASP A 272 41.34 -8.85 0.75
CA ASP A 272 42.34 -9.29 1.73
C ASP A 272 42.78 -10.77 1.55
N ARG A 273 42.47 -11.38 0.39
CA ARG A 273 42.96 -12.70 -0.02
C ARG A 273 43.70 -12.60 -1.36
#